data_AF-A0A7K0EDC6-F1
#
_entry.id   AF-A0A7K0EDC6-F1
#
_cell.length_a   1.000
_cell.length_b   1.000
_cell.length_c   1.000
_cell.angle_alpha   90.00
_cell.angle_beta   90.00
_cell.angle_gamma   90.00
#
_symmetry.space_group_name_H-M   'P 1'
#
loop_
_entity.id
_entity.type
_entity.pdbx_description
1 polymer ?
#
loop_
_entity_poly.entity_id
_entity_poly.type
_entity_poly.pdbx_seq_one_letter_code
_entity_poly.pdbx_strand_id
1 'polypeptide(L)'
;MKKNILNLMAIVAFVIGAISCEKNEGTEEVKISSADVAAIKTVMISGDWYISNYFDSQNELTTEYAEFTFGFNENGTITATDGDSSLSGAWLVKSQSDDEKNTVDFELHFASPEKFKKLSQDWQVMKYTDSQIDLTYIDDDDVDGTRLLSFKK
;
A
#
# COMPACT_ATOMS: atom_id res chain seq x y z
N MET A 1 -8.88 -70.76 -28.62
CA MET A 1 -8.16 -70.94 -29.89
C MET A 1 -8.41 -69.74 -30.80
N LYS A 2 -7.40 -68.87 -30.97
CA LYS A 2 -7.00 -68.19 -32.21
C LYS A 2 -5.65 -67.54 -31.90
N LYS A 3 -4.64 -67.98 -32.64
CA LYS A 3 -3.24 -67.59 -32.54
C LYS A 3 -2.97 -66.41 -33.48
N ASN A 4 -1.76 -65.85 -33.34
CA ASN A 4 -0.88 -65.21 -34.33
C ASN A 4 -0.74 -63.68 -34.10
N ILE A 5 0.37 -63.15 -33.55
CA ILE A 5 1.80 -63.17 -33.92
C ILE A 5 2.18 -62.01 -34.89
N LEU A 6 3.11 -61.18 -34.37
CA LEU A 6 4.25 -60.47 -34.99
C LEU A 6 4.15 -59.04 -35.58
N ASN A 7 5.17 -58.27 -35.16
CA ASN A 7 5.88 -57.15 -35.80
C ASN A 7 5.10 -55.84 -35.95
N LEU A 8 5.69 -54.67 -35.68
CA LEU A 8 7.02 -54.21 -36.07
C LEU A 8 7.48 -53.04 -35.17
N MET A 9 8.79 -52.89 -34.98
CA MET A 9 9.44 -51.74 -34.35
C MET A 9 8.90 -50.38 -34.85
N ALA A 10 8.69 -49.45 -33.92
CA ALA A 10 8.92 -48.03 -34.15
C ALA A 10 9.39 -47.39 -32.83
N ILE A 11 10.71 -47.21 -32.73
CA ILE A 11 11.34 -46.33 -31.75
C ILE A 11 11.01 -44.90 -32.16
N VAL A 12 10.28 -44.16 -31.33
CA VAL A 12 10.25 -42.70 -31.37
C VAL A 12 10.55 -42.23 -29.96
N ALA A 13 11.84 -42.04 -29.69
CA ALA A 13 12.30 -41.18 -28.62
C ALA A 13 12.38 -39.76 -29.18
N PHE A 14 11.50 -38.86 -28.74
CA PHE A 14 11.80 -37.43 -28.80
C PHE A 14 11.00 -36.64 -27.77
N VAL A 15 11.75 -36.21 -26.76
CA VAL A 15 11.65 -34.94 -26.02
C VAL A 15 10.41 -34.71 -25.17
N ILE A 16 10.62 -34.97 -23.88
CA ILE A 16 9.97 -34.27 -22.77
C ILE A 16 10.36 -32.79 -22.89
N GLY A 17 9.47 -31.99 -23.47
CA GLY A 17 9.50 -30.54 -23.32
C GLY A 17 8.58 -30.16 -22.18
N ALA A 18 9.10 -30.09 -20.95
CA ALA A 18 8.46 -29.25 -19.95
C ALA A 18 8.57 -27.82 -20.51
N ILE A 19 7.46 -27.26 -20.97
CA ILE A 19 7.37 -25.83 -21.21
C ILE A 19 7.38 -25.21 -19.80
N SER A 20 8.60 -24.98 -19.30
CA SER A 20 8.87 -24.00 -18.27
C SER A 20 8.32 -22.70 -18.84
N CYS A 21 7.20 -22.23 -18.30
CA CYS A 21 6.74 -20.88 -18.59
C CYS A 21 7.66 -19.95 -17.80
N GLU A 22 8.87 -19.72 -18.33
CA GLU A 22 9.68 -18.56 -17.98
C GLU A 22 9.00 -17.34 -18.61
N LYS A 23 7.95 -16.86 -17.94
CA LYS A 23 7.61 -15.44 -18.00
C LYS A 23 8.14 -14.80 -16.74
N ASN A 24 9.45 -14.56 -16.77
CA ASN A 24 10.05 -13.52 -15.94
C ASN A 24 9.60 -12.18 -16.54
N GLU A 25 8.40 -11.74 -16.17
CA GLU A 25 8.00 -10.34 -16.29
C GLU A 25 8.20 -9.70 -14.92
N GLY A 26 9.48 -9.58 -14.53
CA GLY A 26 9.87 -8.75 -13.41
C GLY A 26 9.71 -7.29 -13.78
N THR A 27 8.50 -6.75 -13.64
CA THR A 27 8.42 -5.42 -13.06
C THR A 27 8.94 -5.59 -11.64
N GLU A 28 10.20 -5.21 -11.41
CA GLU A 28 10.70 -5.02 -10.05
C GLU A 28 9.79 -3.97 -9.42
N GLU A 29 8.75 -4.42 -8.71
CA GLU A 29 8.03 -3.55 -7.79
C GLU A 29 9.10 -3.02 -6.84
N VAL A 30 9.31 -1.70 -6.86
CA VAL A 30 10.17 -1.05 -5.88
C VAL A 30 9.57 -1.35 -4.52
N LYS A 31 10.10 -2.38 -3.87
CA LYS A 31 9.59 -2.85 -2.58
C LYS A 31 9.96 -1.79 -1.55
N ILE A 32 8.95 -1.07 -1.07
CA ILE A 32 9.11 -0.19 0.09
C ILE A 32 9.50 -1.04 1.29
N SER A 33 10.53 -0.59 1.99
CA SER A 33 11.15 -1.33 3.08
C SER A 33 11.59 -0.39 4.19
N SER A 34 12.10 -0.96 5.28
CA SER A 34 12.71 -0.20 6.38
C SER A 34 13.76 0.84 5.96
N ALA A 35 14.45 0.64 4.84
CA ALA A 35 15.42 1.62 4.31
C ALA A 35 14.78 2.94 3.85
N ASP A 36 13.48 2.92 3.50
CA ASP A 36 12.76 4.06 2.96
C ASP A 36 12.19 5.00 4.04
N VAL A 37 12.13 4.55 5.30
CA VAL A 37 11.46 5.27 6.40
C VAL A 37 11.96 6.71 6.54
N ALA A 38 13.28 6.93 6.46
CA ALA A 38 13.85 8.27 6.57
C ALA A 38 13.52 9.16 5.36
N ALA A 39 13.50 8.59 4.16
CA ALA A 39 13.16 9.30 2.94
C ALA A 39 11.68 9.71 2.93
N ILE A 40 10.78 8.79 3.30
CA ILE A 40 9.34 9.05 3.43
C ILE A 40 9.10 10.19 4.43
N LYS A 41 9.71 10.14 5.63
CA LYS A 41 9.58 11.23 6.62
C LYS A 41 10.00 12.58 6.04
N THR A 42 11.13 12.62 5.34
CA THR A 42 11.66 13.84 4.72
C THR A 42 10.69 14.41 3.67
N VAL A 43 10.09 13.54 2.86
CA VAL A 43 9.09 13.92 1.86
C VAL A 43 7.84 14.52 2.52
N MET A 44 7.33 13.87 3.58
CA MET A 44 6.09 14.29 4.24
C MET A 44 6.21 15.62 4.94
N ILE A 45 7.34 15.91 5.61
CA ILE A 45 7.53 17.18 6.33
C ILE A 45 7.82 18.38 5.42
N SER A 46 7.79 18.17 4.10
CA SER A 46 8.11 19.19 3.11
C SER A 46 6.85 19.60 2.35
N GLY A 47 6.33 20.79 2.66
CA GLY A 47 5.19 21.39 1.98
C GLY A 47 3.83 20.92 2.50
N ASP A 48 2.81 21.41 1.82
CA ASP A 48 1.41 21.18 2.15
C ASP A 48 0.85 20.00 1.36
N TRP A 49 -0.02 19.21 1.99
CA TRP A 49 -0.60 18.01 1.40
C TRP A 49 -2.13 18.07 1.37
N TYR A 50 -2.72 17.40 0.39
CA TYR A 50 -4.16 17.29 0.19
C TYR A 50 -4.53 15.82 0.01
N ILE A 51 -5.66 15.41 0.57
CA ILE A 51 -6.21 14.08 0.29
C ILE A 51 -6.77 14.10 -1.13
N SER A 52 -6.13 13.31 -2.00
CA SER A 52 -6.53 13.14 -3.40
C SER A 52 -7.38 11.89 -3.65
N ASN A 53 -7.37 10.96 -2.71
CA ASN A 53 -8.23 9.78 -2.67
C ASN A 53 -8.40 9.35 -1.21
N TYR A 54 -9.62 9.05 -0.79
CA TYR A 54 -9.89 8.29 0.41
C TYR A 54 -11.12 7.40 0.21
N PHE A 55 -10.85 6.11 0.09
CA PHE A 55 -11.84 5.07 -0.08
C PHE A 55 -11.83 4.16 1.16
N ASP A 56 -12.94 4.11 1.88
CA ASP A 56 -13.14 3.29 3.07
C ASP A 56 -14.10 2.14 2.72
N SER A 57 -13.53 1.08 2.14
CA SER A 57 -14.15 -0.18 1.76
C SER A 57 -15.29 -0.10 0.75
N GLN A 58 -16.42 0.51 1.10
CA GLN A 58 -17.53 0.76 0.17
C GLN A 58 -17.90 2.25 0.09
N ASN A 59 -17.20 3.10 0.86
CA ASN A 59 -17.51 4.51 0.99
C ASN A 59 -16.41 5.34 0.32
N GLU A 60 -16.79 6.12 -0.68
CA GLU A 60 -15.92 7.15 -1.26
C GLU A 60 -16.00 8.41 -0.40
N LEU A 61 -14.92 8.71 0.34
CA LEU A 61 -14.89 9.77 1.35
C LEU A 61 -13.99 10.95 0.95
N THR A 62 -13.35 10.94 -0.23
CA THR A 62 -12.40 12.01 -0.65
C THR A 62 -12.98 13.41 -0.48
N THR A 63 -14.24 13.59 -0.88
CA THR A 63 -14.88 14.93 -0.85
C THR A 63 -15.11 15.48 0.56
N GLU A 64 -15.12 14.63 1.60
CA GLU A 64 -15.27 15.08 3.01
C GLU A 64 -14.02 15.83 3.54
N TYR A 65 -12.91 15.75 2.80
CA TYR A 65 -11.61 16.33 3.16
C TYR A 65 -11.10 17.35 2.13
N ALA A 66 -11.88 17.67 1.09
CA ALA A 66 -11.44 18.49 -0.04
C ALA A 66 -11.03 19.92 0.35
N GLU A 67 -11.55 20.42 1.47
CA GLU A 67 -11.24 21.74 2.02
C GLU A 67 -9.99 21.77 2.90
N PHE A 68 -9.45 20.61 3.30
CA PHE A 68 -8.33 20.53 4.24
C PHE A 68 -6.97 20.48 3.55
N THR A 69 -6.08 21.31 4.07
CA THR A 69 -4.64 21.22 3.87
C THR A 69 -3.98 20.55 5.08
N PHE A 70 -3.12 19.58 4.82
CA PHE A 70 -2.41 18.79 5.82
C PHE A 70 -0.93 19.17 5.88
N GLY A 71 -0.44 19.46 7.09
CA GLY A 71 0.96 19.74 7.37
C GLY A 71 1.54 18.70 8.32
N PHE A 72 2.58 18.00 7.90
CA PHE A 72 3.28 17.02 8.72
C PHE A 72 4.52 17.65 9.32
N ASN A 73 4.68 17.56 10.65
CA ASN A 73 5.78 18.21 11.37
C ASN A 73 6.79 17.19 11.87
N GLU A 74 8.07 17.58 11.92
CA GLU A 74 9.19 16.73 12.35
C GLU A 74 9.02 16.15 13.77
N ASN A 75 8.29 16.84 14.64
CA ASN A 75 7.99 16.39 16.00
C ASN A 75 6.90 15.30 16.09
N GLY A 76 6.41 14.78 14.95
CA GLY A 76 5.36 13.76 14.89
C GLY A 76 3.94 14.32 15.02
N THR A 77 3.75 15.64 14.94
CA THR A 77 2.40 16.25 14.89
C THR A 77 1.94 16.46 13.45
N ILE A 78 0.66 16.23 13.19
CA ILE A 78 0.01 16.54 11.92
C ILE A 78 -1.04 17.63 12.16
N THR A 79 -1.09 18.64 11.32
CA THR A 79 -2.12 19.68 11.33
C THR A 79 -3.02 19.52 10.12
N ALA A 80 -4.33 19.63 10.30
CA ALA A 80 -5.28 19.74 9.21
C ALA A 80 -6.06 21.05 9.37
N THR A 81 -6.06 21.90 8.34
CA THR A 81 -6.73 23.21 8.37
C THR A 81 -7.57 23.43 7.13
N ASP A 82 -8.74 24.03 7.30
CA ASP A 82 -9.63 24.50 6.22
C ASP A 82 -9.45 26.00 5.92
N GLY A 83 -8.43 26.63 6.53
CA GLY A 83 -8.16 28.07 6.46
C GLY A 83 -8.81 28.90 7.56
N ASP A 84 -9.91 28.42 8.15
CA ASP A 84 -10.63 29.10 9.25
C ASP A 84 -10.33 28.46 10.60
N SER A 85 -10.21 27.14 10.62
CA SER A 85 -9.99 26.29 11.79
C SER A 85 -8.82 25.33 11.56
N SER A 86 -8.25 24.84 12.66
CA SER A 86 -7.16 23.85 12.61
C SER A 86 -7.39 22.76 13.62
N LEU A 87 -7.12 21.52 13.19
CA LEU A 87 -7.08 20.33 14.00
C LEU A 87 -5.64 19.85 14.12
N SER A 88 -5.28 19.29 15.26
CA SER A 88 -3.99 18.65 15.48
C SER A 88 -4.20 17.16 15.74
N GLY A 89 -3.31 16.36 15.18
CA GLY A 89 -3.17 14.94 15.42
C GLY A 89 -1.72 14.55 15.61
N ALA A 90 -1.46 13.24 15.56
CA ALA A 90 -0.14 12.66 15.52
C ALA A 90 0.03 11.83 14.23
N TRP A 91 1.27 11.70 13.79
CA TRP A 91 1.66 10.82 12.70
C TRP A 91 3.00 10.17 12.99
N LEU A 92 3.21 8.97 12.45
CA LEU A 92 4.48 8.25 12.56
C LEU A 92 4.71 7.43 11.30
N VAL A 93 5.97 7.34 10.88
CA VAL A 93 6.42 6.36 9.88
C VAL A 93 7.40 5.42 10.55
N LYS A 94 7.14 4.12 10.49
CA LYS A 94 7.96 3.08 11.12
C LYS A 94 8.01 1.84 10.23
N SER A 95 9.08 1.07 10.35
CA SER A 95 9.11 -0.27 9.73
C SER A 95 8.58 -1.30 10.70
N GLN A 96 7.83 -2.28 10.20
CA GLN A 96 7.46 -3.46 10.97
C GLN A 96 8.64 -4.43 10.90
N SER A 97 9.49 -4.44 11.93
CA SER A 97 10.70 -5.27 11.97
C SER A 97 10.46 -6.73 12.32
N ASP A 98 9.30 -7.04 12.91
CA ASP A 98 8.99 -8.36 13.47
C ASP A 98 8.24 -9.28 12.49
N ASP A 99 7.86 -8.75 11.32
CA ASP A 99 7.16 -9.50 10.29
C ASP A 99 8.12 -9.92 9.17
N GLU A 100 7.98 -11.15 8.68
CA GLU A 100 8.66 -11.66 7.48
C GLU A 100 8.43 -10.77 6.23
N LYS A 101 7.50 -9.82 6.30
CA LYS A 101 7.05 -8.97 5.19
C LYS A 101 7.91 -7.71 4.97
N ASN A 102 8.66 -7.21 5.98
CA ASN A 102 9.49 -5.98 5.91
C ASN A 102 8.74 -4.80 5.26
N THR A 103 7.59 -4.46 5.81
CA THR A 103 6.71 -3.36 5.37
C THR A 103 7.01 -2.07 6.13
N VAL A 104 6.51 -0.96 5.59
CA VAL A 104 6.54 0.36 6.25
C VAL A 104 5.12 0.77 6.58
N ASP A 105 4.90 1.10 7.84
CA ASP A 105 3.65 1.62 8.37
C ASP A 105 3.71 3.15 8.42
N PHE A 106 2.56 3.73 8.16
CA PHE A 106 2.24 5.14 8.24
C PHE A 106 1.05 5.29 9.19
N GLU A 107 1.32 5.59 10.44
CA GLU A 107 0.29 5.77 11.44
C GLU A 107 -0.26 7.19 11.36
N LEU A 108 -1.58 7.30 11.38
CA LEU A 108 -2.31 8.55 11.57
C LEU A 108 -3.16 8.45 12.84
N HIS A 109 -3.19 9.52 13.61
CA HIS A 109 -4.04 9.61 14.79
C HIS A 109 -4.64 10.99 14.98
N PHE A 110 -5.97 11.05 14.97
CA PHE A 110 -6.77 12.21 15.35
C PHE A 110 -7.80 11.79 16.40
N ALA A 111 -7.87 12.52 17.51
CA ALA A 111 -8.82 12.21 18.57
C ALA A 111 -10.27 12.61 18.23
N SER A 112 -10.46 13.62 17.37
CA SER A 112 -11.76 14.17 16.98
C SER A 112 -11.60 15.17 15.83
N PRO A 113 -12.68 15.55 15.11
CA PRO A 113 -14.03 14.98 15.15
C PRO A 113 -14.09 13.59 14.50
N GLU A 114 -15.27 12.96 14.53
CA GLU A 114 -15.44 11.56 14.09
C GLU A 114 -14.94 11.32 12.65
N LYS A 115 -15.09 12.28 11.74
CA LYS A 115 -14.53 12.16 10.38
C LYS A 115 -13.01 11.93 10.42
N PHE A 116 -12.27 12.71 11.19
CA PHE A 116 -10.82 12.54 11.33
C PHE A 116 -10.41 11.28 12.09
N LYS A 117 -11.28 10.73 12.95
CA LYS A 117 -11.03 9.41 13.54
C LYS A 117 -11.01 8.30 12.48
N LYS A 118 -11.80 8.41 11.40
CA LYS A 118 -11.79 7.42 10.31
C LYS A 118 -10.44 7.38 9.57
N LEU A 119 -9.77 8.53 9.43
CA LEU A 119 -8.40 8.61 8.89
C LEU A 119 -7.36 7.94 9.81
N SER A 120 -7.69 7.74 11.09
CA SER A 120 -6.74 7.27 12.09
C SER A 120 -6.61 5.76 12.01
N GLN A 121 -5.54 5.27 11.37
CA GLN A 121 -5.23 3.85 11.17
C GLN A 121 -3.71 3.68 11.11
N ASP A 122 -3.27 2.42 11.23
CA ASP A 122 -1.89 1.99 10.97
C ASP A 122 -1.78 1.60 9.49
N TRP A 123 -1.69 2.61 8.62
CA TRP A 123 -1.69 2.38 7.18
C TRP A 123 -0.39 1.71 6.72
N GLN A 124 -0.44 0.87 5.71
CA GLN A 124 0.74 0.39 5.00
C GLN A 124 1.07 1.31 3.81
N VAL A 125 2.35 1.67 3.65
CA VAL A 125 2.81 2.47 2.50
C VAL A 125 2.93 1.60 1.25
N MET A 126 2.21 1.97 0.19
CA MET A 126 2.24 1.28 -1.11
C MET A 126 3.16 1.96 -2.11
N LYS A 127 3.21 3.28 -2.07
CA LYS A 127 4.01 4.10 -2.98
C LYS A 127 4.31 5.45 -2.34
N TYR A 128 5.50 5.97 -2.59
CA TYR A 128 5.82 7.37 -2.30
C TYR A 128 6.67 7.99 -3.42
N THR A 129 6.50 9.29 -3.62
CA THR A 129 7.34 10.17 -4.45
C THR A 129 7.46 11.51 -3.73
N ASP A 130 8.22 12.45 -4.27
CA ASP A 130 8.35 13.80 -3.69
C ASP A 130 7.01 14.57 -3.57
N SER A 131 5.94 14.14 -4.25
CA SER A 131 4.66 14.84 -4.31
C SER A 131 3.42 13.94 -4.17
N GLN A 132 3.60 12.66 -3.86
CA GLN A 132 2.50 11.71 -3.68
C GLN A 132 2.88 10.63 -2.67
N ILE A 133 1.94 10.25 -1.81
CA ILE A 133 2.02 9.01 -1.04
C ILE A 133 0.69 8.26 -1.15
N ASP A 134 0.76 6.97 -1.46
CA ASP A 134 -0.40 6.08 -1.54
C ASP A 134 -0.28 5.04 -0.42
N LEU A 135 -1.37 4.91 0.33
CA LEU A 135 -1.49 4.13 1.54
C LEU A 135 -2.64 3.13 1.40
N THR A 136 -2.50 1.96 2.02
CA THR A 136 -3.55 0.95 2.11
C THR A 136 -3.73 0.48 3.54
N TYR A 137 -4.94 0.07 3.90
CA TYR A 137 -5.17 -0.70 5.11
C TYR A 137 -6.01 -1.91 4.72
N ILE A 138 -5.50 -3.10 5.04
CA ILE A 138 -6.19 -4.37 4.85
C ILE A 138 -6.30 -4.98 6.23
N ASP A 139 -7.52 -5.20 6.69
CA ASP A 139 -7.74 -6.00 7.89
C ASP A 139 -7.31 -7.45 7.60
N ASP A 140 -6.45 -8.02 8.45
CA ASP A 140 -5.94 -9.38 8.27
C ASP A 140 -7.06 -10.44 8.28
N ASP A 141 -8.21 -10.14 8.89
CA ASP A 141 -9.40 -11.00 8.89
C ASP A 141 -10.37 -10.68 7.74
N ASP A 142 -10.06 -9.67 6.91
CA ASP A 142 -10.79 -9.19 5.72
C ASP A 142 -12.29 -8.91 5.97
N VAL A 143 -12.67 -8.65 7.22
CA VAL A 143 -14.06 -8.41 7.63
C VAL A 143 -14.49 -6.98 7.26
N ASP A 144 -13.56 -6.03 7.39
CA ASP A 144 -13.84 -4.61 7.20
C ASP A 144 -13.49 -4.09 5.80
N GLY A 145 -12.84 -4.91 4.95
CA GLY A 145 -12.51 -4.59 3.55
C GLY A 145 -11.27 -3.70 3.36
N THR A 146 -10.88 -3.49 2.09
CA THR A 146 -9.71 -2.68 1.73
C THR A 146 -9.99 -1.19 1.84
N ARG A 147 -9.11 -0.45 2.51
CA ARG A 147 -9.10 1.02 2.53
C ARG A 147 -7.91 1.56 1.76
N LEU A 148 -8.11 2.66 1.04
CA LEU A 148 -7.08 3.35 0.27
C LEU A 148 -7.06 4.84 0.63
N LEU A 149 -5.87 5.39 0.84
CA LEU A 149 -5.67 6.80 1.14
C LEU A 149 -4.49 7.34 0.34
N SER A 150 -4.69 8.44 -0.39
CA SER A 150 -3.63 9.09 -1.17
C SER A 150 -3.51 10.56 -0.82
N PHE A 151 -2.33 11.00 -0.43
CA PHE A 151 -2.01 12.42 -0.33
C PHE A 151 -1.21 12.90 -1.54
N LYS A 152 -1.43 14.16 -1.96
CA LYS A 152 -0.64 14.87 -2.98
C LYS A 152 -0.35 16.30 -2.56
N LYS A 153 0.75 16.86 -3.06
CA LYS A 153 1.08 18.30 -2.93
C LYS A 153 0.33 19.15 -3.95
#